data_AF-A0A536W638-F1
#
_entry.id   AF-A0A536W638-F1
#
_cell.length_a   1.000
_cell.length_b   1.000
_cell.length_c   1.000
_cell.angle_alpha   90.00
_cell.angle_beta   90.00
_cell.angle_gamma   90.00
#
_symmetry.space_group_name_H-M   'P 1'
#
loop_
_entity.id
_entity.type
_entity.pdbx_description
1 polymer ?
#
loop_
_entity_poly.entity_id
_entity_poly.type
_entity_poly.pdbx_seq_one_letter_code
_entity_poly.pdbx_strand_id
1 'polypeptide(L)' 'MDSFVRAVRAVSQLCGFIAAGLIALGVLVVCHMVFVRYALGQNTIWQTDFTTYCLIAATFVG' A
#
# COMPACT_ATOMS: atom_id res chain seq x y z
N MET A 1 19.53 27.96 5.97
CA MET A 1 18.13 27.51 6.18
C MET A 1 17.67 26.58 5.05
N ASP A 2 18.24 26.68 3.86
CA ASP A 2 17.85 25.87 2.68
C ASP A 2 18.10 24.38 2.81
N SER A 3 19.16 23.95 3.51
CA SER A 3 19.48 22.53 3.68
C SER A 3 18.40 21.78 4.49
N PHE A 4 17.82 22.45 5.49
CA PHE A 4 16.74 21.89 6.30
C PHE A 4 15.45 21.73 5.47
N VAL A 5 15.09 22.77 4.70
CA VAL A 5 13.92 22.74 3.81
C VAL A 5 14.04 21.64 2.74
N ARG A 6 15.26 21.44 2.21
CA ARG A 6 15.53 20.40 1.21
C ARG A 6 15.47 19.00 1.79
N ALA A 7 15.94 18.80 3.03
CA ALA A 7 15.78 17.54 3.74
C ALA A 7 14.30 17.21 4.02
N VAL A 8 13.52 18.17 4.50
CA VAL A 8 12.07 18.01 4.73
C VAL A 8 11.33 17.68 3.44
N ARG A 9 11.62 18.39 2.33
CA ARG A 9 11.03 18.08 1.02
C ARG A 9 11.37 16.67 0.55
N ALA A 10 12.61 16.21 0.73
CA ALA A 10 13.02 14.87 0.34
C ALA A 10 12.28 13.79 1.16
N VAL A 11 12.12 14.01 2.47
CA VAL A 11 11.38 13.10 3.36
C VAL A 11 9.89 13.05 2.98
N SER A 12 9.23 14.20 2.75
CA SER A 12 7.84 14.22 2.29
C SER A 12 7.65 13.52 0.95
N GLN A 13 8.56 13.70 0.00
CA GLN A 13 8.48 13.04 -1.31
C GLN A 13 8.66 11.51 -1.18
N LEU A 14 9.57 11.06 -0.31
CA LEU A 14 9.76 9.65 0.02
C LEU A 14 8.51 9.05 0.65
N CYS A 15 7.90 9.74 1.60
CA CYS A 15 6.66 9.31 2.25
C CYS A 15 5.53 9.11 1.22
N GLY A 16 5.34 10.08 0.32
CA GLY A 16 4.37 9.97 -0.77
C GLY A 16 4.63 8.79 -1.71
N PHE A 17 5.90 8.50 -2.02
CA PHE A 17 6.26 7.35 -2.86
C PHE A 17 5.98 6.01 -2.16
N ILE A 18 6.26 5.93 -0.87
CA ILE A 18 5.97 4.74 -0.04
C ILE A 18 4.46 4.52 0.05
N ALA A 19 3.67 5.59 0.26
CA ALA A 19 2.22 5.52 0.31
C ALA A 19 1.62 5.02 -1.02
N ALA A 20 2.08 5.58 -2.14
CA ALA A 20 1.67 5.12 -3.48
C ALA A 20 2.02 3.65 -3.72
N GLY A 21 3.20 3.20 -3.27
CA GLY A 21 3.63 1.81 -3.34
C GLY A 21 2.75 0.87 -2.53
N LEU A 22 2.38 1.25 -1.30
CA LEU A 22 1.48 0.45 -0.46
C LEU A 22 0.09 0.30 -1.07
N ILE A 23 -0.45 1.37 -1.69
CA ILE A 23 -1.74 1.32 -2.38
C ILE A 23 -1.66 0.36 -3.57
N ALA A 24 -0.62 0.46 -4.39
CA ALA A 24 -0.41 -0.42 -5.54
C ALA A 24 -0.30 -1.90 -5.11
N LEU A 25 0.44 -2.19 -4.04
CA LEU A 25 0.52 -3.52 -3.45
C LEU A 25 -0.84 -4.02 -2.95
N GLY A 26 -1.60 -3.17 -2.25
CA GLY A 26 -2.95 -3.49 -1.80
C GLY A 26 -3.86 -3.88 -2.97
N VAL A 27 -3.85 -3.11 -4.05
CA VAL A 27 -4.63 -3.40 -5.26
C VAL A 27 -4.22 -4.72 -5.91
N LEU A 28 -2.91 -5.01 -6.01
CA LEU A 28 -2.43 -6.28 -6.55
C LEU A 28 -2.91 -7.48 -5.73
N VAL A 29 -2.90 -7.37 -4.41
CA VAL A 29 -3.40 -8.44 -3.53
C VAL A 29 -4.91 -8.61 -3.67
N VAL A 30 -5.67 -7.53 -3.87
CA VAL A 30 -7.10 -7.61 -4.18
C VAL A 30 -7.35 -8.31 -5.51
N CYS A 31 -6.59 -7.97 -6.56
CA CYS A 31 -6.70 -8.68 -7.85
C CYS A 31 -6.40 -10.17 -7.69
N HIS A 32 -5.38 -10.53 -6.90
CA HIS A 32 -5.09 -11.92 -6.58
C HIS A 32 -6.22 -12.58 -5.77
N MET A 33 -6.84 -11.89 -4.82
CA MET A 33 -7.97 -12.38 -4.04
C MET A 33 -9.18 -12.69 -4.93
N VAL A 34 -9.50 -11.80 -5.87
CA VAL A 34 -10.53 -12.00 -6.89
C VAL A 34 -10.17 -13.23 -7.74
N PHE A 35 -8.93 -13.31 -8.22
CA PHE A 35 -8.49 -14.46 -9.03
C PHE A 35 -8.60 -15.79 -8.27
N VAL A 36 -8.09 -15.88 -7.05
CA VAL A 36 -8.13 -17.10 -6.23
C VAL A 36 -9.57 -17.52 -5.92
N ARG A 37 -10.45 -16.55 -5.64
CA ARG A 37 -11.84 -16.84 -5.29
C ARG A 37 -12.66 -17.27 -6.51
N TYR A 38 -12.52 -16.58 -7.64
CA TYR A 38 -13.35 -16.82 -8.83
C TYR A 38 -12.77 -17.87 -9.79
N ALA A 39 -11.45 -18.03 -9.86
CA ALA A 39 -10.80 -19.02 -10.72
C ALA A 39 -10.47 -20.33 -9.99
N LEU A 40 -10.04 -20.27 -8.72
CA LEU A 40 -9.59 -21.44 -7.96
C LEU A 40 -10.59 -21.92 -6.89
N GLY A 41 -11.61 -21.12 -6.54
CA GLY A 41 -12.63 -21.49 -5.54
C GLY A 41 -12.09 -21.70 -4.12
N GLN A 42 -10.90 -21.18 -3.80
CA GLN A 42 -10.24 -21.33 -2.50
C GLN A 42 -10.60 -20.19 -1.54
N ASN A 43 -10.50 -20.45 -0.23
CA ASN A 43 -10.86 -19.49 0.81
C ASN A 43 -9.77 -18.42 0.99
N THR A 44 -10.12 -17.15 0.85
CA THR A 44 -9.18 -16.01 0.92
C THR A 44 -9.15 -15.39 2.31
N ILE A 45 -8.52 -16.06 3.27
CA ILE A 45 -8.49 -15.61 4.67
C ILE A 45 -7.37 -14.57 4.90
N TRP A 46 -6.17 -14.80 4.37
CA TRP A 46 -5.02 -13.91 4.58
C TRP A 46 -5.04 -12.63 3.71
N GLN A 47 -5.61 -12.69 2.51
CA GLN A 47 -5.57 -11.56 1.56
C GLN A 47 -6.36 -10.34 2.05
N THR A 48 -7.46 -10.54 2.78
CA THR A 48 -8.30 -9.44 3.31
C THR A 48 -7.62 -8.68 4.43
N ASP A 49 -6.95 -9.39 5.35
CA ASP A 49 -6.22 -8.78 6.45
C ASP A 49 -5.02 -8.00 5.93
N PHE A 50 -4.27 -8.58 4.99
CA PHE A 50 -3.13 -7.91 4.37
C PHE A 50 -3.53 -6.62 3.64
N THR A 51 -4.58 -6.69 2.82
CA THR A 51 -5.10 -5.51 2.09
C THR A 51 -5.52 -4.41 3.06
N THR A 52 -6.19 -4.77 4.15
CA THR A 52 -6.62 -3.83 5.19
C THR A 52 -5.43 -3.13 5.84
N TYR A 53 -4.40 -3.88 6.24
CA TYR A 53 -3.19 -3.29 6.82
C TYR A 53 -2.44 -2.38 5.83
N CYS A 54 -2.36 -2.76 4.54
CA CYS A 54 -1.78 -1.90 3.50
C CYS A 54 -2.56 -0.60 3.30
N LEU A 55 -3.89 -0.63 3.29
CA LEU A 55 -4.72 0.56 3.16
C LEU A 55 -4.58 1.50 4.35
N ILE A 56 -4.57 0.94 5.57
CA ILE A 56 -4.38 1.72 6.80
C ILE A 56 -2.99 2.36 6.79
N ALA A 57 -1.93 1.58 6.51
CA ALA A 57 -0.57 2.11 6.47
C ALA A 57 -0.39 3.15 5.35
N ALA A 58 -1.01 2.99 4.18
CA ALA A 58 -1.01 4.00 3.13
C ALA A 58 -1.66 5.33 3.57
N THR A 59 -2.74 5.27 4.34
CA THR A 59 -3.47 6.45 4.80
C THR A 59 -2.69 7.25 5.85
N PHE A 60 -1.87 6.57 6.66
CA PHE A 60 -1.03 7.23 7.68
C PHE A 60 0.34 7.67 7.15
N VAL A 61 0.86 7.01 6.12
CA VAL A 61 2.17 7.32 5.52
C VAL A 61 2.06 8.38 4.42
N GLY A 62 0.95 8.43 3.69
CA GLY A 62 0.70 9.45 2.65
C GLY A 62 0.39 10.81 3.23
#